data_AF-A0A521VNR0-F1
#
_entry.id   AF-A0A521VNR0-F1
#
_cell.length_a   1.000
_cell.length_b   1.000
_cell.length_c   1.000
_cell.angle_alpha   90.00
_cell.angle_beta   90.00
_cell.angle_gamma   90.00
#
_symmetry.space_group_name_H-M   'P 1'
#
loop_
_entity.id
_entity.type
_entity.pdbx_description
1 polymer ?
#
loop_
_entity_poly.entity_id
_entity_poly.type
_entity_poly.pdbx_seq_one_letter_code
_entity_poly.pdbx_strand_id
1 'polypeptide(L)'
;GQSSTVSAAVKTNQNSCAEILNVYAFSILVNTFGNIPYTEALDFANALPKYDDGATVYDDLLNRLDNAISAIDEGSGGFGSSDILYGGDMAGWKKFGKSLQARLAMIIADHDSGKASSIISKVAGDIITNNDDNVYFHYLSGPPNTNPIWVDLVQSGRKDFVGANTIVDIMNGLGDPRVPYYFTADANGGFSGGIYGASNNYATYSKPADRLLAPDFEAILFDAAEGNFLLAEAVERGYITGDAGAYYEAGIRASADYWQVPSAETDAYVAKSDVAYATATGDWKQKIGTQKWLALYNRGFESWTEWRRLDYPVLVAPPDAFSDVPLRYTYPVQEQTLNATNYAAAAAAVGGDLVGTKLFWDHF
;
A
#
# COMPACT_ATOMS: atom_id res chain seq x y z
N GLY A 1 31.50 5.05 31.22
CA GLY A 1 31.31 3.60 31.02
C GLY A 1 31.58 3.31 29.57
N GLN A 2 32.30 2.23 29.28
CA GLN A 2 32.76 1.89 27.93
C GLN A 2 31.64 2.01 26.89
N SER A 3 31.90 2.76 25.82
CA SER A 3 31.12 2.69 24.58
C SER A 3 31.24 1.26 24.09
N SER A 4 30.23 0.44 24.30
CA SER A 4 30.18 -0.91 23.74
C SER A 4 30.07 -0.76 22.22
N THR A 5 31.17 -0.94 21.52
CA THR A 5 31.18 -1.05 20.05
C THR A 5 30.17 -2.11 19.64
N VAL A 6 29.14 -1.69 18.90
CA VAL A 6 28.15 -2.58 18.28
C VAL A 6 28.88 -3.64 17.47
N SER A 7 28.50 -4.92 17.60
CA SER A 7 29.17 -5.99 16.86
C SER A 7 28.96 -5.83 15.36
N ALA A 8 29.85 -6.42 14.54
CA ALA A 8 29.71 -6.37 13.09
C ALA A 8 28.36 -6.94 12.62
N ALA A 9 27.90 -8.04 13.22
CA ALA A 9 26.62 -8.66 12.89
C ALA A 9 25.42 -7.76 13.27
N VAL A 10 25.44 -7.15 14.46
CA VAL A 10 24.39 -6.20 14.86
C VAL A 10 24.36 -4.97 13.94
N LYS A 11 25.53 -4.47 13.53
CA LYS A 11 25.62 -3.37 12.56
C LYS A 11 25.05 -3.77 11.19
N THR A 12 25.32 -5.00 10.73
CA THR A 12 24.73 -5.52 9.49
C THR A 12 23.20 -5.56 9.59
N ASN A 13 22.66 -6.11 10.69
CA ASN A 13 21.21 -6.14 10.92
C ASN A 13 20.59 -4.74 10.94
N GLN A 14 21.21 -3.79 11.65
CA GLN A 14 20.76 -2.39 11.68
C GLN A 14 20.72 -1.76 10.29
N ASN A 15 21.77 -1.99 9.49
CA ASN A 15 21.82 -1.51 8.11
C ASN A 15 20.74 -2.18 7.24
N SER A 16 20.50 -3.48 7.38
CA SER A 16 19.44 -4.19 6.65
C SER A 16 18.05 -3.65 6.97
N CYS A 17 17.73 -3.40 8.24
CA CYS A 17 16.45 -2.77 8.62
C CYS A 17 16.28 -1.39 7.98
N ALA A 18 17.31 -0.55 8.05
CA ALA A 18 17.29 0.79 7.46
C ALA A 18 17.15 0.74 5.93
N GLU A 19 17.79 -0.24 5.29
CA GLU A 19 17.76 -0.44 3.85
C GLU A 19 16.38 -0.91 3.36
N ILE A 20 15.73 -1.82 4.10
CA ILE A 20 14.34 -2.24 3.80
C ILE A 20 13.39 -1.04 3.82
N LEU A 21 13.50 -0.15 4.82
CA LEU A 21 12.71 1.07 4.89
C LEU A 21 13.06 2.08 3.79
N ASN A 22 14.33 2.16 3.40
CA ASN A 22 14.78 2.99 2.27
C ASN A 22 14.13 2.52 0.98
N VAL A 23 14.16 1.21 0.72
CA VAL A 23 13.50 0.62 -0.45
C VAL A 23 12.00 0.87 -0.41
N TYR A 24 11.35 0.70 0.73
CA TYR A 24 9.94 1.04 0.91
C TYR A 24 9.67 2.49 0.48
N ALA A 25 10.41 3.46 1.01
CA ALA A 25 10.21 4.88 0.71
C ALA A 25 10.43 5.23 -0.77
N PHE A 26 11.51 4.74 -1.38
CA PHE A 26 11.77 4.94 -2.81
C PHE A 26 10.73 4.25 -3.69
N SER A 27 10.19 3.11 -3.26
CA SER A 27 9.11 2.43 -3.99
C SER A 27 7.84 3.30 -4.06
N ILE A 28 7.50 4.03 -2.99
CA ILE A 28 6.38 4.98 -3.02
C ILE A 28 6.66 6.09 -4.03
N LEU A 29 7.87 6.66 -4.05
CA LEU A 29 8.24 7.72 -4.99
C LEU A 29 8.14 7.28 -6.45
N VAL A 30 8.78 6.15 -6.80
CA VAL A 30 8.80 5.67 -8.20
C VAL A 30 7.40 5.25 -8.67
N ASN A 31 6.57 4.67 -7.79
CA ASN A 31 5.18 4.32 -8.09
C ASN A 31 4.23 5.54 -8.13
N THR A 32 4.67 6.69 -7.64
CA THR A 32 3.88 7.93 -7.65
C THR A 32 4.23 8.82 -8.83
N PHE A 33 5.52 8.95 -9.14
CA PHE A 33 6.03 9.94 -10.10
C PHE A 33 6.62 9.34 -11.37
N GLY A 34 7.05 8.07 -11.38
CA GLY A 34 7.83 7.51 -12.48
C GLY A 34 9.33 7.75 -12.27
N ASN A 35 9.97 8.49 -13.17
CA ASN A 35 11.39 8.81 -13.02
C ASN A 35 11.60 9.71 -11.78
N ILE A 36 12.64 9.47 -10.99
CA ILE A 36 12.86 10.21 -9.73
C ILE A 36 14.35 10.47 -9.49
N PRO A 37 14.73 11.52 -8.74
CA PRO A 37 16.08 11.63 -8.21
C PRO A 37 16.41 10.39 -7.36
N TYR A 38 17.46 9.66 -7.75
CA TYR A 38 17.81 8.39 -7.12
C TYR A 38 19.32 8.21 -6.91
N THR A 39 20.10 7.88 -7.95
CA THR A 39 21.56 7.66 -7.80
C THR A 39 22.35 8.90 -7.40
N GLU A 40 21.83 10.08 -7.72
CA GLU A 40 22.41 11.38 -7.37
C GLU A 40 21.70 12.07 -6.19
N ALA A 41 20.65 11.46 -5.66
CA ALA A 41 19.86 12.02 -4.57
C ALA A 41 20.58 11.90 -3.22
N LEU A 42 20.09 12.65 -2.23
CA LEU A 42 20.59 12.66 -0.84
C LEU A 42 22.06 13.09 -0.69
N ASP A 43 22.65 13.67 -1.74
CA ASP A 43 23.95 14.33 -1.70
C ASP A 43 23.77 15.84 -1.52
N PHE A 44 24.15 16.37 -0.35
CA PHE A 44 24.07 17.81 -0.06
C PHE A 44 24.98 18.67 -0.97
N ALA A 45 25.99 18.06 -1.60
CA ALA A 45 26.85 18.74 -2.56
C ALA A 45 26.21 18.81 -3.96
N ASN A 46 25.22 17.96 -4.26
CA ASN A 46 24.49 17.97 -5.51
C ASN A 46 23.09 18.59 -5.33
N ALA A 47 22.98 19.89 -5.59
CA ALA A 47 21.71 20.60 -5.50
C ALA A 47 20.75 20.31 -6.66
N LEU A 48 21.22 19.67 -7.75
CA LEU A 48 20.48 19.46 -8.99
C LEU A 48 20.57 18.00 -9.45
N PRO A 49 20.13 17.03 -8.63
CA PRO A 49 20.23 15.62 -8.99
C PRO A 49 19.39 15.33 -10.23
N LYS A 50 19.94 14.51 -11.13
CA LYS A 50 19.16 13.98 -12.27
C LYS A 50 18.09 13.01 -11.80
N TYR A 51 17.09 12.83 -12.64
CA TYR A 51 16.01 11.88 -12.43
C TYR A 51 16.36 10.59 -13.17
N ASP A 52 16.44 9.49 -12.43
CA ASP A 52 16.72 8.18 -13.00
C ASP A 52 15.45 7.55 -13.55
N ASP A 53 15.64 6.71 -14.57
CA ASP A 53 14.57 5.95 -15.21
C ASP A 53 13.86 5.05 -14.18
N GLY A 54 12.52 5.11 -14.15
CA GLY A 54 11.72 4.42 -13.15
C GLY A 54 11.88 2.90 -13.16
N ALA A 55 12.02 2.27 -14.34
CA ALA A 55 12.24 0.82 -14.44
C ALA A 55 13.62 0.44 -13.92
N THR A 56 14.64 1.24 -14.24
CA THR A 56 16.01 1.05 -13.73
C THR A 56 16.07 1.22 -12.21
N VAL A 57 15.39 2.24 -11.67
CA VAL A 57 15.26 2.43 -10.22
C VAL A 57 14.63 1.19 -9.59
N TYR A 58 13.53 0.69 -10.16
CA TYR A 58 12.81 -0.47 -9.62
C TYR A 58 13.66 -1.73 -9.56
N ASP A 59 14.44 -1.99 -10.61
CA ASP A 59 15.37 -3.11 -10.67
C ASP A 59 16.45 -3.01 -9.60
N ASP A 60 16.99 -1.82 -9.37
CA ASP A 60 17.97 -1.60 -8.32
C ASP A 60 17.34 -1.74 -6.92
N LEU A 61 16.12 -1.25 -6.71
CA LEU A 61 15.38 -1.44 -5.45
C LEU A 61 15.18 -2.92 -5.12
N LEU A 62 14.78 -3.74 -6.08
CA LEU A 62 14.62 -5.19 -5.90
C LEU A 62 15.95 -5.86 -5.54
N ASN A 63 17.05 -5.46 -6.17
CA ASN A 63 18.39 -5.98 -5.88
C ASN A 63 18.88 -5.55 -4.48
N ARG A 64 18.72 -4.27 -4.12
CA ARG A 64 19.05 -3.73 -2.80
C ARG A 64 18.29 -4.45 -1.69
N LEU A 65 17.00 -4.69 -1.92
CA LEU A 65 16.15 -5.42 -0.99
C LEU A 65 16.57 -6.88 -0.83
N ASP A 66 16.91 -7.58 -1.91
CA ASP A 66 17.41 -8.97 -1.85
C ASP A 66 18.71 -9.09 -1.05
N ASN A 67 19.62 -8.13 -1.25
CA ASN A 67 20.87 -8.05 -0.51
C ASN A 67 20.63 -7.78 0.99
N ALA A 68 19.74 -6.83 1.32
CA ALA A 68 19.40 -6.52 2.71
C ALA A 68 18.81 -7.73 3.44
N ILE A 69 17.87 -8.44 2.82
CA ILE A 69 17.24 -9.65 3.35
C ILE A 69 18.25 -10.78 3.55
N SER A 70 19.15 -10.97 2.58
CA SER A 70 20.18 -12.01 2.63
C SER A 70 21.25 -11.74 3.70
N ALA A 71 21.46 -10.46 4.04
CA ALA A 71 22.42 -10.04 5.05
C ALA A 71 21.89 -10.14 6.50
N ILE A 72 20.57 -10.30 6.69
CA ILE A 72 19.98 -10.44 8.04
C ILE A 72 20.47 -11.75 8.69
N ASP A 73 21.10 -11.60 9.85
CA ASP A 73 21.43 -12.68 10.77
C ASP A 73 20.43 -12.72 11.94
N GLU A 74 19.52 -13.68 11.90
CA GLU A 74 18.49 -13.88 12.93
C GLU A 74 19.07 -14.31 14.29
N GLY A 75 20.31 -14.80 14.34
CA GLY A 75 21.01 -15.13 15.58
C GLY A 75 21.62 -13.92 16.30
N SER A 76 21.62 -12.76 15.65
CA SER A 76 22.17 -11.51 16.15
C SER A 76 21.07 -10.46 16.38
N GLY A 77 21.30 -9.55 17.33
CA GLY A 77 20.37 -8.43 17.57
C GLY A 77 20.38 -7.38 16.45
N GLY A 78 19.40 -6.48 16.48
CA GLY A 78 19.32 -5.29 15.59
C GLY A 78 19.35 -3.98 16.37
N PHE A 79 18.31 -3.16 16.21
CA PHE A 79 18.13 -1.91 16.98
C PHE A 79 17.55 -2.12 18.39
N GLY A 80 17.12 -3.34 18.73
CA GLY A 80 16.49 -3.64 20.02
C GLY A 80 15.26 -2.77 20.26
N SER A 81 15.11 -2.22 21.47
CA SER A 81 13.96 -1.37 21.83
C SER A 81 13.88 -0.03 21.08
N SER A 82 14.90 0.34 20.30
CA SER A 82 14.84 1.52 19.42
C SER A 82 14.14 1.23 18.09
N ASP A 83 13.89 -0.03 17.77
CA ASP A 83 13.03 -0.44 16.66
C ASP A 83 11.56 -0.41 17.10
N ILE A 84 10.80 0.49 16.50
CA ILE A 84 9.38 0.70 16.79
C ILE A 84 8.44 -0.16 15.93
N LEU A 85 8.98 -0.95 14.99
CA LEU A 85 8.21 -1.86 14.15
C LEU A 85 8.21 -3.27 14.74
N TYR A 86 9.39 -3.82 15.04
CA TYR A 86 9.55 -5.22 15.46
C TYR A 86 10.30 -5.38 16.79
N GLY A 87 10.63 -4.28 17.50
CA GLY A 87 11.35 -4.36 18.77
C GLY A 87 12.74 -5.02 18.66
N GLY A 88 13.32 -5.06 17.47
CA GLY A 88 14.59 -5.72 17.17
C GLY A 88 14.47 -7.18 16.75
N ASP A 89 13.26 -7.70 16.51
CA ASP A 89 13.06 -9.04 15.96
C ASP A 89 13.48 -9.11 14.48
N MET A 90 14.62 -9.74 14.24
CA MET A 90 15.19 -9.87 12.91
C MET A 90 14.47 -10.89 12.02
N ALA A 91 13.74 -11.85 12.59
CA ALA A 91 12.90 -12.75 11.82
C ALA A 91 11.70 -12.00 11.24
N GLY A 92 11.05 -11.15 12.04
CA GLY A 92 10.02 -10.21 11.60
C GLY A 92 10.50 -9.30 10.47
N TRP A 93 11.68 -8.67 10.62
CA TRP A 93 12.28 -7.85 9.55
C TRP A 93 12.52 -8.60 8.25
N LYS A 94 12.99 -9.85 8.33
CA LYS A 94 13.22 -10.69 7.16
C LYS A 94 11.91 -11.05 6.47
N LYS A 95 10.86 -11.35 7.24
CA LYS A 95 9.51 -11.63 6.73
C LYS A 95 8.90 -10.40 6.06
N PHE A 96 9.04 -9.22 6.66
CA PHE A 96 8.63 -7.96 6.05
C PHE A 96 9.40 -7.69 4.75
N GLY A 97 10.72 -7.84 4.75
CA GLY A 97 11.53 -7.67 3.54
C GLY A 97 11.06 -8.58 2.39
N LYS A 98 10.83 -9.86 2.66
CA LYS A 98 10.29 -10.81 1.66
C LYS A 98 8.88 -10.44 1.19
N SER A 99 8.04 -9.94 2.09
CA SER A 99 6.69 -9.45 1.77
C SER A 99 6.75 -8.22 0.86
N LEU A 100 7.66 -7.29 1.14
CA LEU A 100 7.92 -6.13 0.29
C LEU A 100 8.48 -6.58 -1.07
N GLN A 101 9.37 -7.58 -1.14
CA GLN A 101 9.82 -8.15 -2.42
C GLN A 101 8.63 -8.69 -3.22
N ALA A 102 7.69 -9.40 -2.59
CA ALA A 102 6.49 -9.90 -3.26
C ALA A 102 5.59 -8.77 -3.78
N ARG A 103 5.37 -7.70 -3.00
CA ARG A 103 4.64 -6.50 -3.45
C ARG A 103 5.30 -5.90 -4.70
N LEU A 104 6.59 -5.60 -4.61
CA LEU A 104 7.32 -4.95 -5.70
C LEU A 104 7.36 -5.84 -6.95
N ALA A 105 7.61 -7.14 -6.80
CA ALA A 105 7.58 -8.09 -7.89
C ALA A 105 6.19 -8.15 -8.57
N MET A 106 5.11 -8.12 -7.79
CA MET A 106 3.76 -8.13 -8.36
C MET A 106 3.42 -6.83 -9.10
N ILE A 107 3.91 -5.67 -8.62
CA ILE A 107 3.71 -4.38 -9.29
C ILE A 107 4.26 -4.42 -10.72
N ILE A 108 5.43 -5.02 -10.93
CA ILE A 108 6.04 -5.12 -12.27
C ILE A 108 5.57 -6.34 -13.06
N ALA A 109 4.59 -7.12 -12.59
CA ALA A 109 4.21 -8.39 -13.21
C ALA A 109 3.76 -8.26 -14.67
N ASP A 110 3.16 -7.13 -15.05
CA ASP A 110 2.75 -6.86 -16.44
C ASP A 110 3.89 -6.27 -17.29
N HIS A 111 4.94 -5.73 -16.66
CA HIS A 111 6.13 -5.19 -17.32
C HIS A 111 7.23 -6.23 -17.53
N ASP A 112 7.54 -7.01 -16.49
CA ASP A 112 8.53 -8.08 -16.49
C ASP A 112 8.00 -9.29 -15.70
N SER A 113 7.11 -10.04 -16.35
CA SER A 113 6.50 -11.25 -15.80
C SER A 113 7.52 -12.31 -15.39
N GLY A 114 8.64 -12.41 -16.12
CA GLY A 114 9.69 -13.39 -15.82
C GLY A 114 10.40 -13.09 -14.51
N LYS A 115 10.76 -11.83 -14.27
CA LYS A 115 11.34 -11.38 -13.00
C LYS A 115 10.35 -11.49 -11.85
N ALA A 116 9.11 -11.06 -12.08
CA ALA A 116 8.04 -11.18 -11.10
C ALA A 116 7.85 -12.64 -10.66
N SER A 117 7.73 -13.56 -11.63
CA SER A 117 7.60 -15.00 -11.37
C SER A 117 8.77 -15.58 -10.58
N SER A 118 10.01 -15.23 -10.96
CA SER A 118 11.23 -15.67 -10.29
C SER A 118 11.27 -15.25 -8.82
N ILE A 119 10.98 -13.97 -8.54
CA ILE A 119 10.99 -13.44 -7.17
C ILE A 119 9.86 -14.05 -6.35
N ILE A 120 8.63 -14.06 -6.88
CA ILE A 120 7.47 -14.61 -6.17
C ILE A 120 7.68 -16.08 -5.82
N SER A 121 8.19 -16.88 -6.76
CA SER A 121 8.51 -18.31 -6.53
C SER A 121 9.51 -18.51 -5.39
N LYS A 122 10.45 -17.57 -5.19
CA LYS A 122 11.45 -17.61 -4.11
C LYS A 122 10.87 -17.27 -2.75
N VAL A 123 9.90 -16.34 -2.68
CA VAL A 123 9.47 -15.74 -1.41
C VAL A 123 8.07 -16.16 -0.94
N ALA A 124 7.23 -16.73 -1.81
CA ALA A 124 5.80 -16.96 -1.55
C ALA A 124 5.50 -17.72 -0.23
N GLY A 125 6.36 -18.66 0.17
CA GLY A 125 6.20 -19.42 1.41
C GLY A 125 6.57 -18.68 2.70
N ASP A 126 7.17 -17.49 2.58
CA ASP A 126 7.81 -16.77 3.69
C ASP A 126 7.31 -15.33 3.83
N ILE A 127 6.18 -14.98 3.23
CA ILE A 127 5.57 -13.65 3.35
C ILE A 127 4.50 -13.60 4.45
N ILE A 128 4.11 -12.38 4.83
CA ILE A 128 3.06 -12.11 5.82
C ILE A 128 1.71 -12.53 5.24
N THR A 129 1.08 -13.54 5.84
CA THR A 129 -0.26 -14.04 5.50
C THR A 129 -1.16 -14.23 6.73
N ASN A 130 -0.66 -13.89 7.91
CA ASN A 130 -1.37 -13.91 9.19
C ASN A 130 -1.25 -12.54 9.88
N ASN A 131 -2.34 -12.06 10.48
CA ASN A 131 -2.41 -10.77 11.14
C ASN A 131 -1.41 -10.61 12.30
N ASP A 132 -0.98 -11.72 12.93
CA ASP A 132 0.06 -11.71 13.98
C ASP A 132 1.42 -11.22 13.47
N ASP A 133 1.67 -11.29 12.15
CA ASP A 133 2.93 -10.88 11.52
C ASP A 133 2.85 -9.49 10.84
N ASN A 134 1.70 -8.81 10.92
CA ASN A 134 1.49 -7.52 10.27
C ASN A 134 2.53 -6.48 10.67
N VAL A 135 2.84 -5.56 9.76
CA VAL A 135 3.85 -4.52 9.97
C VAL A 135 3.15 -3.22 10.32
N TYR A 136 3.21 -2.84 11.59
CA TYR A 136 2.60 -1.62 12.09
C TYR A 136 3.65 -0.55 12.41
N PHE A 137 3.31 0.70 12.06
CA PHE A 137 3.94 1.88 12.62
C PHE A 137 3.01 2.43 13.70
N HIS A 138 3.44 2.34 14.95
CA HIS A 138 2.66 2.81 16.09
C HIS A 138 2.91 4.30 16.36
N TYR A 139 1.82 5.07 16.36
CA TYR A 139 1.85 6.47 16.77
C TYR A 139 1.72 6.59 18.29
N LEU A 140 2.04 7.77 18.83
CA LEU A 140 1.84 8.08 20.24
C LEU A 140 0.48 8.76 20.44
N SER A 141 -0.08 8.64 21.64
CA SER A 141 -1.35 9.28 21.99
C SER A 141 -1.27 10.81 22.16
N GLY A 142 -0.08 11.41 21.97
CA GLY A 142 0.20 12.81 22.25
C GLY A 142 1.05 13.50 21.16
N PRO A 143 0.76 14.78 20.81
CA PRO A 143 1.52 15.51 19.79
C PRO A 143 3.01 15.67 20.14
N PRO A 144 3.90 15.81 19.13
CA PRO A 144 3.63 15.91 17.70
C PRO A 144 3.60 14.55 16.97
N ASN A 145 3.70 13.43 17.70
CA ASN A 145 3.86 12.09 17.13
C ASN A 145 2.55 11.29 17.05
N THR A 146 1.42 11.98 16.93
CA THR A 146 0.09 11.38 16.73
C THR A 146 -0.11 10.96 15.27
N ASN A 147 -1.06 10.05 15.05
CA ASN A 147 -1.51 9.63 13.74
C ASN A 147 -1.94 10.86 12.89
N PRO A 148 -1.41 11.04 11.66
CA PRO A 148 -1.76 12.17 10.80
C PRO A 148 -3.22 12.22 10.35
N ILE A 149 -3.88 11.07 10.19
CA ILE A 149 -5.32 11.00 9.89
C ILE A 149 -6.11 11.55 11.07
N TRP A 150 -5.72 11.24 12.31
CA TRP A 150 -6.32 11.88 13.49
C TRP A 150 -6.09 13.40 13.51
N VAL A 151 -4.90 13.87 13.14
CA VAL A 151 -4.62 15.32 13.03
C VAL A 151 -5.61 15.97 12.08
N ASP A 152 -5.88 15.34 10.93
CA ASP A 152 -6.83 15.83 9.94
C ASP A 152 -8.29 15.73 10.39
N LEU A 153 -8.73 14.57 10.88
CA LEU A 153 -10.13 14.31 11.22
C LEU A 153 -10.57 14.97 12.54
N VAL A 154 -9.64 15.17 13.48
CA VAL A 154 -9.95 15.62 14.83
C VAL A 154 -9.23 16.93 15.17
N GLN A 155 -7.90 16.95 15.11
CA GLN A 155 -7.11 18.10 15.62
C GLN A 155 -7.34 19.37 14.80
N SER A 156 -7.51 19.24 13.48
CA SER A 156 -7.78 20.36 12.58
C SER A 156 -9.12 21.06 12.87
N GLY A 157 -10.05 20.35 13.54
CA GLY A 157 -11.42 20.81 13.76
C GLY A 157 -12.30 20.86 12.50
N ARG A 158 -11.79 20.36 11.36
CA ARG A 158 -12.52 20.36 10.09
C ARG A 158 -13.69 19.37 10.11
N LYS A 159 -14.74 19.71 9.36
CA LYS A 159 -15.99 18.95 9.23
C LYS A 159 -16.37 18.83 7.76
N ASP A 160 -15.44 18.33 6.96
CA ASP A 160 -15.50 18.20 5.51
C ASP A 160 -15.14 16.78 5.04
N PHE A 161 -14.78 15.87 5.95
CA PHE A 161 -14.48 14.47 5.66
C PHE A 161 -15.73 13.59 5.72
N VAL A 162 -16.19 13.14 4.55
CA VAL A 162 -17.25 12.14 4.40
C VAL A 162 -16.74 10.98 3.56
N GLY A 163 -17.27 9.77 3.79
CA GLY A 163 -17.02 8.64 2.90
C GLY A 163 -17.50 8.97 1.49
N ALA A 164 -16.76 8.59 0.46
CA ALA A 164 -17.21 8.75 -0.92
C ALA A 164 -18.20 7.64 -1.29
N ASN A 165 -19.25 7.97 -2.05
CA ASN A 165 -20.24 6.99 -2.51
C ASN A 165 -19.59 5.86 -3.33
N THR A 166 -18.47 6.12 -4.01
CA THR A 166 -17.67 5.10 -4.71
C THR A 166 -17.41 3.85 -3.87
N ILE A 167 -16.88 4.00 -2.65
CA ILE A 167 -16.58 2.85 -1.79
C ILE A 167 -17.81 2.38 -1.02
N VAL A 168 -18.61 3.32 -0.51
CA VAL A 168 -19.77 2.99 0.32
C VAL A 168 -20.82 2.21 -0.48
N ASP A 169 -21.08 2.60 -1.74
CA ASP A 169 -22.06 1.93 -2.60
C ASP A 169 -21.59 0.52 -3.00
N ILE A 170 -20.30 0.33 -3.29
CA ILE A 170 -19.72 -1.00 -3.57
C ILE A 170 -19.89 -1.90 -2.34
N MET A 171 -19.49 -1.43 -1.17
CA MET A 171 -19.58 -2.22 0.06
C MET A 171 -21.03 -2.53 0.44
N ASN A 172 -21.94 -1.56 0.31
CA ASN A 172 -23.38 -1.78 0.54
C ASN A 172 -23.98 -2.78 -0.45
N GLY A 173 -23.62 -2.68 -1.74
CA GLY A 173 -24.06 -3.61 -2.77
C GLY A 173 -23.61 -5.05 -2.49
N LEU A 174 -22.38 -5.20 -1.99
CA LEU A 174 -21.83 -6.48 -1.54
C LEU A 174 -22.33 -6.91 -0.16
N GLY A 175 -23.08 -6.08 0.57
CA GLY A 175 -23.45 -6.32 1.96
C GLY A 175 -22.24 -6.61 2.84
N ASP A 176 -21.17 -5.85 2.67
CA ASP A 176 -19.87 -6.06 3.32
C ASP A 176 -19.96 -5.75 4.82
N PRO A 177 -19.60 -6.70 5.71
CA PRO A 177 -19.71 -6.50 7.15
C PRO A 177 -18.67 -5.51 7.70
N ARG A 178 -17.69 -5.07 6.90
CA ARG A 178 -16.71 -4.04 7.28
C ARG A 178 -17.28 -2.62 7.26
N VAL A 179 -18.42 -2.37 6.61
CA VAL A 179 -19.02 -1.02 6.50
C VAL A 179 -19.09 -0.26 7.83
N PRO A 180 -19.67 -0.80 8.93
CA PRO A 180 -19.74 -0.11 10.21
C PRO A 180 -18.38 0.12 10.89
N TYR A 181 -17.32 -0.56 10.45
CA TYR A 181 -15.96 -0.42 10.98
C TYR A 181 -15.14 0.61 10.18
N TYR A 182 -15.55 0.89 8.94
CA TYR A 182 -14.92 1.91 8.10
C TYR A 182 -15.64 3.25 8.24
N PHE A 183 -16.96 3.21 8.41
CA PHE A 183 -17.83 4.36 8.37
C PHE A 183 -18.79 4.42 9.55
N THR A 184 -19.08 5.64 9.98
CA THR A 184 -20.19 5.94 10.90
C THR A 184 -21.53 5.83 10.18
N ALA A 185 -22.60 5.58 10.94
CA ALA A 185 -23.96 5.68 10.40
C ALA A 185 -24.25 7.12 9.93
N ASP A 186 -25.00 7.22 8.85
CA ASP A 186 -25.49 8.49 8.30
C ASP A 186 -26.65 9.07 9.13
N ALA A 187 -27.17 10.22 8.73
CA ALA A 187 -28.24 10.90 9.46
C ALA A 187 -29.56 10.10 9.58
N ASN A 188 -29.75 9.06 8.75
CA ASN A 188 -30.94 8.21 8.72
C ASN A 188 -30.69 6.83 9.35
N GLY A 189 -29.50 6.59 9.92
CA GLY A 189 -29.12 5.31 10.52
C GLY A 189 -28.65 4.26 9.51
N GLY A 190 -28.46 4.63 8.25
CA GLY A 190 -27.87 3.78 7.22
C GLY A 190 -26.38 4.11 7.00
N PHE A 191 -25.85 3.71 5.84
CA PHE A 191 -24.51 4.10 5.41
C PHE A 191 -24.59 4.67 4.00
N SER A 192 -24.20 5.93 3.85
CA SER A 192 -24.22 6.61 2.55
C SER A 192 -23.00 7.49 2.38
N GLY A 193 -22.37 7.38 1.21
CA GLY A 193 -21.25 8.23 0.85
C GLY A 193 -21.70 9.51 0.15
N GLY A 194 -20.92 10.56 0.29
CA GLY A 194 -21.07 11.77 -0.50
C GLY A 194 -20.68 11.54 -1.96
N ILE A 195 -21.34 12.24 -2.88
CA ILE A 195 -21.07 12.15 -4.32
C ILE A 195 -19.68 12.78 -4.57
N TYR A 196 -18.72 11.97 -5.03
CA TYR A 196 -17.39 12.47 -5.36
C TYR A 196 -17.45 13.53 -6.48
N GLY A 197 -16.63 14.58 -6.36
CA GLY A 197 -16.64 15.71 -7.29
C GLY A 197 -17.79 16.71 -7.09
N ALA A 198 -18.69 16.49 -6.13
CA ALA A 198 -19.78 17.40 -5.80
C ALA A 198 -19.64 18.00 -4.39
N SER A 199 -20.44 19.04 -4.11
CA SER A 199 -20.57 19.58 -2.75
C SER A 199 -21.38 18.60 -1.88
N ASN A 200 -20.83 18.24 -0.73
CA ASN A 200 -21.44 17.29 0.20
C ASN A 200 -21.69 17.93 1.56
N ASN A 201 -22.80 17.55 2.19
CA ASN A 201 -23.12 17.99 3.55
C ASN A 201 -22.59 16.97 4.57
N TYR A 202 -21.60 17.39 5.36
CA TYR A 202 -21.00 16.57 6.42
C TYR A 202 -22.00 16.03 7.45
N ALA A 203 -23.09 16.76 7.72
CA ALA A 203 -24.09 16.31 8.68
C ALA A 203 -24.96 15.17 8.14
N THR A 204 -25.06 15.02 6.81
CA THR A 204 -25.94 14.06 6.15
C THR A 204 -25.28 12.70 5.96
N TYR A 205 -24.05 12.69 5.45
CA TYR A 205 -23.38 11.47 5.00
C TYR A 205 -22.57 10.78 6.10
N SER A 206 -22.23 9.51 5.85
CA SER A 206 -21.30 8.75 6.66
C SER A 206 -19.91 9.39 6.68
N LYS A 207 -19.27 9.38 7.85
CA LYS A 207 -17.89 9.84 8.07
C LYS A 207 -16.97 8.65 8.39
N PRO A 208 -15.64 8.80 8.35
CA PRO A 208 -14.74 7.77 8.86
C PRO A 208 -15.13 7.31 10.29
N ALA A 209 -15.03 6.01 10.55
CA ALA A 209 -15.40 5.41 11.83
C ALA A 209 -14.46 5.80 12.99
N ASP A 210 -14.92 5.60 14.22
CA ASP A 210 -14.28 6.08 15.44
C ASP A 210 -12.84 5.56 15.63
N ARG A 211 -12.50 4.37 15.12
CA ARG A 211 -11.12 3.85 15.22
C ARG A 211 -10.10 4.74 14.51
N LEU A 212 -10.50 5.41 13.43
CA LEU A 212 -9.66 6.40 12.72
C LEU A 212 -9.57 7.75 13.45
N LEU A 213 -10.36 7.95 14.51
CA LEU A 213 -10.34 9.12 15.38
C LEU A 213 -9.47 8.90 16.63
N ALA A 214 -8.72 7.80 16.71
CA ALA A 214 -7.76 7.58 17.77
C ALA A 214 -6.38 8.19 17.40
N PRO A 215 -5.78 9.01 18.28
CA PRO A 215 -4.49 9.67 18.01
C PRO A 215 -3.32 8.72 17.88
N ASP A 216 -3.42 7.51 18.42
CA ASP A 216 -2.41 6.46 18.40
C ASP A 216 -2.73 5.33 17.41
N PHE A 217 -3.78 5.47 16.59
CA PHE A 217 -4.15 4.45 15.61
C PHE A 217 -2.97 4.17 14.67
N GLU A 218 -2.61 2.90 14.53
CA GLU A 218 -1.46 2.45 13.77
C GLU A 218 -1.57 2.77 12.26
N ALA A 219 -0.42 2.99 11.62
CA ALA A 219 -0.31 2.88 10.17
C ALA A 219 0.17 1.48 9.79
N ILE A 220 -0.34 0.94 8.69
CA ILE A 220 0.03 -0.38 8.18
C ILE A 220 0.99 -0.22 7.02
N LEU A 221 2.20 -0.77 7.16
CA LEU A 221 3.20 -0.80 6.09
C LEU A 221 2.98 -2.01 5.17
N PHE A 222 2.58 -3.15 5.72
CA PHE A 222 2.18 -4.38 5.01
C PHE A 222 1.31 -5.23 5.95
N ASP A 223 0.27 -5.88 5.42
CA ASP A 223 -0.61 -6.78 6.20
C ASP A 223 -0.87 -8.12 5.50
N ALA A 224 -1.45 -9.03 6.26
CA ALA A 224 -1.85 -10.36 5.82
C ALA A 224 -2.91 -10.34 4.71
N ALA A 225 -3.80 -9.33 4.69
CA ALA A 225 -4.78 -9.20 3.63
C ALA A 225 -4.08 -9.03 2.28
N GLU A 226 -3.15 -8.08 2.20
CA GLU A 226 -2.33 -7.84 1.02
C GLU A 226 -1.52 -9.08 0.62
N GLY A 227 -0.80 -9.70 1.56
CA GLY A 227 0.02 -10.88 1.27
C GLY A 227 -0.80 -12.03 0.69
N ASN A 228 -1.97 -12.32 1.27
CA ASN A 228 -2.88 -13.33 0.73
C ASN A 228 -3.39 -12.96 -0.68
N PHE A 229 -3.76 -11.70 -0.93
CA PHE A 229 -4.16 -11.29 -2.29
C PHE A 229 -3.01 -11.37 -3.31
N LEU A 230 -1.76 -11.10 -2.90
CA LEU A 230 -0.58 -11.30 -3.76
C LEU A 230 -0.40 -12.78 -4.11
N LEU A 231 -0.63 -13.71 -3.17
CA LEU A 231 -0.56 -15.16 -3.43
C LEU A 231 -1.71 -15.65 -4.29
N ALA A 232 -2.93 -15.14 -4.09
CA ALA A 232 -4.08 -15.45 -4.94
C ALA A 232 -3.78 -15.11 -6.41
N GLU A 233 -3.24 -13.91 -6.64
CA GLU A 233 -2.83 -13.49 -7.97
C GLU A 233 -1.62 -14.27 -8.50
N ALA A 234 -0.64 -14.59 -7.66
CA ALA A 234 0.50 -15.39 -8.07
C ALA A 234 0.09 -16.78 -8.61
N VAL A 235 -0.96 -17.38 -8.04
CA VAL A 235 -1.54 -18.63 -8.54
C VAL A 235 -2.22 -18.40 -9.90
N GLU A 236 -3.03 -17.36 -10.04
CA GLU A 236 -3.74 -17.03 -11.30
C GLU A 236 -2.78 -16.70 -12.45
N ARG A 237 -1.65 -16.06 -12.14
CA ARG A 237 -0.57 -15.81 -13.09
C ARG A 237 0.28 -17.05 -13.38
N GLY A 238 0.10 -18.15 -12.64
CA GLY A 238 0.90 -19.36 -12.77
C GLY A 238 2.34 -19.22 -12.27
N TYR A 239 2.63 -18.23 -11.43
CA TYR A 239 3.95 -18.05 -10.82
C TYR A 239 4.20 -19.08 -9.72
N ILE A 240 3.15 -19.51 -9.03
CA ILE A 240 3.20 -20.57 -8.02
C ILE A 240 2.03 -21.53 -8.20
N THR A 241 2.16 -22.73 -7.62
CA THR A 241 1.05 -23.67 -7.48
C THR A 241 0.24 -23.35 -6.23
N GLY A 242 -1.08 -23.55 -6.26
CA GLY A 242 -1.94 -23.37 -5.09
C GLY A 242 -3.41 -23.27 -5.46
N ASP A 243 -4.21 -22.84 -4.49
CA ASP A 243 -5.62 -22.52 -4.70
C ASP A 243 -5.80 -21.00 -4.57
N ALA A 244 -6.02 -20.31 -5.69
CA ALA A 244 -6.24 -18.87 -5.73
C ALA A 244 -7.47 -18.46 -4.90
N GLY A 245 -8.52 -19.27 -4.90
CA GLY A 245 -9.74 -19.01 -4.15
C GLY A 245 -9.51 -19.08 -2.64
N ALA A 246 -8.68 -20.02 -2.17
CA ALA A 246 -8.32 -20.12 -0.77
C ALA A 246 -7.53 -18.89 -0.28
N TYR A 247 -6.54 -18.43 -1.05
CA TYR A 247 -5.80 -17.21 -0.72
C TYR A 247 -6.68 -15.96 -0.81
N TYR A 248 -7.54 -15.87 -1.81
CA TYR A 248 -8.50 -14.78 -1.94
C TYR A 248 -9.41 -14.66 -0.71
N GLU A 249 -10.01 -15.78 -0.28
CA GLU A 249 -10.85 -15.81 0.92
C GLU A 249 -10.05 -15.46 2.18
N ALA A 250 -8.83 -16.00 2.32
CA ALA A 250 -7.93 -15.67 3.43
C ALA A 250 -7.61 -14.17 3.49
N GLY A 251 -7.45 -13.50 2.33
CA GLY A 251 -7.26 -12.06 2.25
C GLY A 251 -8.45 -11.26 2.77
N ILE A 252 -9.68 -11.65 2.39
CA ILE A 252 -10.91 -11.04 2.91
C ILE A 252 -11.00 -11.23 4.43
N ARG A 253 -10.75 -12.45 4.91
CA ARG A 253 -10.82 -12.79 6.32
C ARG A 253 -9.78 -12.04 7.15
N ALA A 254 -8.54 -11.95 6.67
CA ALA A 254 -7.49 -11.19 7.34
C ALA A 254 -7.87 -9.70 7.45
N SER A 255 -8.44 -9.12 6.40
CA SER A 255 -8.97 -7.75 6.44
C SER A 255 -10.10 -7.60 7.46
N ALA A 256 -11.11 -8.47 7.41
CA ALA A 256 -12.25 -8.41 8.33
C ALA A 256 -11.81 -8.58 9.81
N ASP A 257 -10.91 -9.51 10.07
CA ASP A 257 -10.34 -9.76 11.39
C ASP A 257 -9.51 -8.57 11.92
N TYR A 258 -8.66 -7.96 11.07
CA TYR A 258 -7.92 -6.75 11.43
C TYR A 258 -8.87 -5.62 11.86
N TRP A 259 -10.00 -5.47 11.18
CA TRP A 259 -11.04 -4.50 11.49
C TRP A 259 -12.03 -4.95 12.58
N GLN A 260 -11.79 -6.11 13.21
CA GLN A 260 -12.56 -6.66 14.33
C GLN A 260 -14.01 -7.01 13.97
N VAL A 261 -14.26 -7.34 12.70
CA VAL A 261 -15.56 -7.87 12.26
C VAL A 261 -15.76 -9.26 12.89
N PRO A 262 -16.94 -9.56 13.47
CA PRO A 262 -17.24 -10.89 14.00
C PRO A 262 -17.07 -11.98 12.94
N SER A 263 -16.44 -13.09 13.33
CA SER A 263 -16.15 -14.20 12.40
C SER A 263 -17.40 -14.73 11.70
N ALA A 264 -18.53 -14.81 12.41
CA ALA A 264 -19.79 -15.28 11.84
C ALA A 264 -20.34 -14.36 10.72
N GLU A 265 -20.12 -13.05 10.82
CA GLU A 265 -20.51 -12.10 9.76
C GLU A 265 -19.60 -12.23 8.55
N THR A 266 -18.31 -12.49 8.80
CA THR A 266 -17.31 -12.73 7.76
C THR A 266 -17.58 -14.05 7.03
N ASP A 267 -17.93 -15.11 7.75
CA ASP A 267 -18.34 -16.41 7.20
C ASP A 267 -19.54 -16.28 6.26
N ALA A 268 -20.55 -15.52 6.69
CA ALA A 268 -21.71 -15.23 5.87
C ALA A 268 -21.34 -14.43 4.61
N TYR A 269 -20.43 -13.45 4.75
CA TYR A 269 -19.99 -12.59 3.66
C TYR A 269 -19.22 -13.34 2.57
N VAL A 270 -18.20 -14.13 2.93
CA VAL A 270 -17.39 -14.86 1.94
C VAL A 270 -18.16 -15.96 1.21
N ALA A 271 -19.26 -16.44 1.80
CA ALA A 271 -20.15 -17.42 1.20
C ALA A 271 -21.18 -16.83 0.21
N LYS A 272 -21.30 -15.50 0.12
CA LYS A 272 -22.24 -14.86 -0.81
C LYS A 272 -21.83 -15.11 -2.26
N SER A 273 -22.81 -15.33 -3.14
CA SER A 273 -22.52 -15.67 -4.55
C SER A 273 -21.80 -14.57 -5.32
N ASP A 274 -21.98 -13.31 -4.93
CA ASP A 274 -21.34 -12.13 -5.50
C ASP A 274 -19.95 -11.81 -4.88
N VAL A 275 -19.53 -12.59 -3.87
CA VAL A 275 -18.22 -12.46 -3.19
C VAL A 275 -17.37 -13.71 -3.36
N ALA A 276 -17.95 -14.91 -3.22
CA ALA A 276 -17.23 -16.17 -3.29
C ALA A 276 -16.45 -16.31 -4.60
N TYR A 277 -15.17 -16.67 -4.50
CA TYR A 277 -14.24 -16.64 -5.64
C TYR A 277 -14.76 -17.38 -6.88
N ALA A 278 -15.40 -18.54 -6.68
CA ALA A 278 -15.92 -19.38 -7.74
C ALA A 278 -17.12 -18.78 -8.49
N THR A 279 -17.91 -17.93 -7.85
CA THR A 279 -19.21 -17.46 -8.38
C THR A 279 -19.30 -15.95 -8.57
N ALA A 280 -18.42 -15.18 -7.93
CA ALA A 280 -18.37 -13.74 -8.09
C ALA A 280 -18.18 -13.36 -9.57
N THR A 281 -18.73 -12.21 -9.95
CA THR A 281 -18.66 -11.71 -11.32
C THR A 281 -17.23 -11.35 -11.72
N GLY A 282 -16.89 -11.55 -13.00
CA GLY A 282 -15.63 -11.10 -13.57
C GLY A 282 -14.53 -12.14 -13.57
N ASP A 283 -13.37 -11.72 -14.07
CA ASP A 283 -12.14 -12.50 -14.02
C ASP A 283 -11.46 -12.37 -12.63
N TRP A 284 -10.30 -13.02 -12.48
CA TRP A 284 -9.55 -12.94 -11.23
C TRP A 284 -9.08 -11.51 -10.92
N LYS A 285 -8.76 -10.69 -11.93
CA LYS A 285 -8.35 -9.28 -11.72
C LYS A 285 -9.48 -8.51 -11.07
N GLN A 286 -10.71 -8.66 -11.56
CA GLN A 286 -11.88 -8.01 -10.98
C GLN A 286 -12.15 -8.48 -9.55
N LYS A 287 -12.12 -9.80 -9.32
CA LYS A 287 -12.39 -10.38 -8.00
C LYS A 287 -11.36 -9.93 -6.97
N ILE A 288 -10.08 -10.23 -7.24
CA ILE A 288 -8.96 -9.93 -6.34
C ILE A 288 -8.80 -8.41 -6.19
N GLY A 289 -8.82 -7.65 -7.29
CA GLY A 289 -8.64 -6.20 -7.27
C GLY A 289 -9.70 -5.47 -6.46
N THR A 290 -10.97 -5.85 -6.63
CA THR A 290 -12.06 -5.21 -5.85
C THR A 290 -11.90 -5.47 -4.36
N GLN A 291 -11.68 -6.72 -3.93
CA GLN A 291 -11.54 -7.03 -2.50
C GLN A 291 -10.23 -6.50 -1.90
N LYS A 292 -9.14 -6.50 -2.67
CA LYS A 292 -7.87 -5.90 -2.26
C LYS A 292 -8.00 -4.39 -2.08
N TRP A 293 -8.69 -3.70 -2.99
CA TRP A 293 -8.97 -2.27 -2.88
C TRP A 293 -9.78 -1.95 -1.62
N LEU A 294 -10.81 -2.75 -1.29
CA LEU A 294 -11.58 -2.62 -0.05
C LEU A 294 -10.73 -2.90 1.20
N ALA A 295 -9.84 -3.89 1.16
CA ALA A 295 -8.95 -4.21 2.26
C ALA A 295 -7.92 -3.09 2.53
N LEU A 296 -7.46 -2.41 1.48
CA LEU A 296 -6.47 -1.33 1.55
C LEU A 296 -7.08 0.06 1.87
N TYR A 297 -8.31 0.13 2.39
CA TYR A 297 -9.05 1.37 2.66
C TYR A 297 -8.22 2.46 3.37
N ASN A 298 -7.46 2.10 4.40
CA ASN A 298 -6.62 3.04 5.16
C ASN A 298 -5.15 3.09 4.69
N ARG A 299 -4.89 2.67 3.44
CA ARG A 299 -3.54 2.53 2.84
C ARG A 299 -3.56 3.11 1.43
N GLY A 300 -3.83 4.42 1.34
CA GLY A 300 -4.20 5.10 0.10
C GLY A 300 -3.19 4.98 -1.05
N PHE A 301 -1.88 5.04 -0.77
CA PHE A 301 -0.85 4.91 -1.81
C PHE A 301 -0.78 3.49 -2.39
N GLU A 302 -0.85 2.46 -1.54
CA GLU A 302 -0.88 1.07 -1.98
C GLU A 302 -2.20 0.75 -2.69
N SER A 303 -3.34 1.21 -2.16
CA SER A 303 -4.66 1.04 -2.78
C SER A 303 -4.71 1.65 -4.19
N TRP A 304 -4.19 2.86 -4.36
CA TRP A 304 -4.12 3.52 -5.66
C TRP A 304 -3.13 2.86 -6.63
N THR A 305 -2.00 2.34 -6.13
CA THR A 305 -1.04 1.58 -6.95
C THR A 305 -1.63 0.26 -7.43
N GLU A 306 -2.27 -0.50 -6.55
CA GLU A 306 -2.90 -1.77 -6.90
C GLU A 306 -4.13 -1.60 -7.78
N TRP A 307 -4.90 -0.53 -7.57
CA TRP A 307 -5.99 -0.17 -8.48
C TRP A 307 -5.49 0.08 -9.90
N ARG A 308 -4.44 0.89 -10.09
CA ARG A 308 -3.84 1.13 -11.44
C ARG A 308 -3.29 -0.14 -12.10
N ARG A 309 -2.93 -1.15 -11.32
CA ARG A 309 -2.33 -2.39 -11.83
C ARG A 309 -3.38 -3.46 -12.16
N LEU A 310 -4.47 -3.48 -11.41
CA LEU A 310 -5.55 -4.45 -11.57
C LEU A 310 -6.73 -3.89 -12.37
N ASP A 311 -6.83 -2.57 -12.50
CA ASP A 311 -7.92 -1.82 -13.14
C ASP A 311 -9.29 -1.98 -12.45
N TYR A 312 -9.30 -2.51 -11.23
CA TYR A 312 -10.51 -2.80 -10.48
C TYR A 312 -10.45 -2.29 -9.02
N PRO A 313 -11.59 -1.78 -8.49
CA PRO A 313 -12.88 -1.61 -9.18
C PRO A 313 -12.82 -0.54 -10.28
N VAL A 314 -13.78 -0.57 -11.21
CA VAL A 314 -13.84 0.45 -12.27
C VAL A 314 -14.21 1.80 -11.63
N LEU A 315 -13.25 2.73 -11.64
CA LEU A 315 -13.45 4.08 -11.15
C LEU A 315 -13.82 5.00 -12.31
N VAL A 316 -14.82 5.85 -12.11
CA VAL A 316 -15.32 6.76 -13.14
C VAL A 316 -15.10 8.19 -12.67
N ALA A 317 -14.47 9.02 -13.50
CA ALA A 317 -14.30 10.44 -13.19
C ALA A 317 -15.68 11.15 -13.10
N PRO A 318 -15.83 12.17 -12.24
CA PRO A 318 -17.09 12.91 -12.18
C PRO A 318 -17.34 13.67 -13.50
N PRO A 319 -18.59 14.00 -13.86
CA PRO A 319 -18.92 14.59 -15.16
C PRO A 319 -18.13 15.86 -15.53
N ASP A 320 -17.78 16.68 -14.55
CA ASP A 320 -17.07 17.95 -14.72
C ASP A 320 -15.56 17.83 -14.40
N ALA A 321 -14.99 16.62 -14.42
CA ALA A 321 -13.58 16.42 -14.15
C ALA A 321 -12.68 17.05 -15.23
N PHE A 322 -11.54 17.60 -14.81
CA PHE A 322 -10.51 18.11 -15.72
C PHE A 322 -9.74 17.01 -16.46
N SER A 323 -9.72 15.80 -15.90
CA SER A 323 -9.10 14.60 -16.47
C SER A 323 -9.85 13.36 -16.01
N ASP A 324 -9.55 12.22 -16.62
CA ASP A 324 -9.84 10.92 -16.02
C ASP A 324 -9.14 10.74 -14.67
N VAL A 325 -9.44 9.65 -13.97
CA VAL A 325 -8.82 9.31 -12.68
C VAL A 325 -7.29 9.30 -12.84
N PRO A 326 -6.54 10.11 -12.07
CA PRO A 326 -5.09 10.21 -12.19
C PRO A 326 -4.35 8.86 -12.08
N LEU A 327 -3.37 8.67 -12.95
CA LEU A 327 -2.49 7.50 -13.02
C LEU A 327 -1.08 7.77 -12.48
N ARG A 328 -0.73 9.06 -12.28
CA ARG A 328 0.48 9.50 -11.56
C ARG A 328 0.28 10.88 -10.96
N TYR A 329 1.20 11.31 -10.09
CA TYR A 329 1.31 12.71 -9.72
C TYR A 329 2.21 13.42 -10.73
N THR A 330 1.90 14.68 -11.03
CA THR A 330 2.86 15.56 -11.72
C THR A 330 4.03 15.85 -10.79
N TYR A 331 5.20 16.16 -11.34
CA TYR A 331 6.31 16.58 -10.50
C TYR A 331 5.98 17.88 -9.76
N PRO A 332 6.52 18.08 -8.54
CA PRO A 332 6.26 19.30 -7.78
C PRO A 332 6.63 20.56 -8.57
N VAL A 333 5.82 21.62 -8.45
CA VAL A 333 6.06 22.90 -9.14
C VAL A 333 7.43 23.49 -8.81
N GLN A 334 7.96 23.24 -7.61
CA GLN A 334 9.30 23.69 -7.21
C GLN A 334 10.41 23.04 -8.05
N GLU A 335 10.25 21.80 -8.52
CA GLU A 335 11.25 21.14 -9.37
C GLU A 335 11.35 21.82 -10.73
N GLN A 336 10.24 22.37 -11.22
CA GLN A 336 10.20 23.12 -12.49
C GLN A 336 10.99 24.43 -12.42
N THR A 337 11.19 24.99 -11.22
CA THR A 337 11.91 26.25 -11.03
C THR A 337 13.33 26.05 -10.50
N LEU A 338 13.53 25.08 -9.60
CA LEU A 338 14.81 24.83 -8.93
C LEU A 338 15.70 23.84 -9.69
N ASN A 339 15.12 22.84 -10.38
CA ASN A 339 15.85 21.78 -11.09
C ASN A 339 15.35 21.61 -12.54
N ALA A 340 15.04 22.74 -13.20
CA ALA A 340 14.28 22.82 -14.44
C ALA A 340 14.80 21.92 -15.57
N THR A 341 16.12 21.84 -15.76
CA THR A 341 16.74 21.03 -16.82
C THR A 341 16.50 19.53 -16.61
N ASN A 342 16.74 19.03 -15.39
CA ASN A 342 16.56 17.61 -15.09
C ASN A 342 15.06 17.26 -15.02
N TYR A 343 14.23 18.14 -14.47
CA TYR A 343 12.77 18.02 -14.53
C TYR A 343 12.27 17.89 -15.97
N ALA A 344 12.70 18.78 -16.88
CA ALA A 344 12.21 18.77 -18.27
C ALA A 344 12.63 17.48 -19.00
N ALA A 345 13.84 16.98 -18.73
CA ALA A 345 14.31 15.70 -19.26
C ALA A 345 13.47 14.52 -18.72
N ALA A 346 13.19 14.51 -17.41
CA ALA A 346 12.37 13.49 -16.76
C ALA A 346 10.94 13.48 -17.29
N ALA A 347 10.32 14.67 -17.36
CA ALA A 347 8.98 14.88 -17.89
C ALA A 347 8.87 14.39 -19.33
N ALA A 348 9.83 14.72 -20.19
CA ALA A 348 9.85 14.22 -21.56
C ALA A 348 10.00 12.70 -21.62
N ALA A 349 10.88 12.11 -20.80
CA ALA A 349 11.16 10.68 -20.80
C ALA A 349 9.96 9.82 -20.36
N VAL A 350 9.16 10.30 -19.39
CA VAL A 350 7.95 9.58 -18.96
C VAL A 350 6.75 9.76 -19.90
N GLY A 351 6.87 10.56 -20.96
CA GLY A 351 5.78 10.82 -21.92
C GLY A 351 4.97 12.09 -21.63
N GLY A 352 5.52 13.01 -20.83
CA GLY A 352 4.94 14.30 -20.45
C GLY A 352 4.53 14.34 -18.97
N ASP A 353 4.59 15.52 -18.36
CA ASP A 353 4.22 15.71 -16.97
C ASP A 353 2.70 15.92 -16.79
N LEU A 354 1.93 14.87 -17.08
CA LEU A 354 0.47 14.86 -16.99
C LEU A 354 0.00 13.78 -16.01
N VAL A 355 -1.11 14.05 -15.31
CA VAL A 355 -1.72 13.11 -14.36
C VAL A 355 -2.23 11.83 -15.01
N GLY A 356 -2.57 11.86 -16.31
CA GLY A 356 -3.04 10.70 -17.07
C GLY A 356 -1.92 9.88 -17.74
N THR A 357 -0.66 10.28 -17.58
CA THR A 357 0.47 9.53 -18.14
C THR A 357 0.71 8.27 -17.31
N LYS A 358 0.64 7.11 -17.96
CA LYS A 358 0.92 5.80 -17.34
C LYS A 358 2.40 5.67 -16.96
N LEU A 359 2.66 4.99 -15.84
CA LEU A 359 4.01 4.64 -15.43
C LEU A 359 4.49 3.38 -16.16
N PHE A 360 5.79 3.10 -16.15
CA PHE A 360 6.40 2.02 -16.92
C PHE A 360 5.83 0.61 -16.64
N TRP A 361 5.23 0.41 -15.46
CA TRP A 361 4.60 -0.84 -15.04
C TRP A 361 3.08 -0.90 -15.29
N ASP A 362 2.45 0.23 -15.61
CA ASP A 362 1.02 0.36 -15.87
C ASP A 362 0.78 0.21 -17.38
N HIS A 363 0.44 -1.01 -17.81
CA HIS A 363 0.31 -1.36 -19.24
C HIS A 363 -1.14 -1.36 -19.75
N PHE A 364 -2.13 -1.60 -18.88
CA PHE A 364 -3.51 -1.90 -19.28
C PHE A 364 -4.46 -0.76 -18.98
#